data_AF-A0A966J726-F1
#
_entry.id   AF-A0A966J726-F1
#
_cell.length_a   1.000
_cell.length_b   1.000
_cell.length_c   1.000
_cell.angle_alpha   90.00
_cell.angle_beta   90.00
_cell.angle_gamma   90.00
#
_symmetry.space_group_name_H-M   'P 1'
#
loop_
_entity.id
_entity.type
_entity.pdbx_description
1 polymer ?
#
loop_
_entity_poly.entity_id
_entity_poly.type
_entity_poly.pdbx_seq_one_letter_code
_entity_poly.pdbx_strand_id
1 'polypeptide(L)'
;VALEDLLRVHTPEYVAHIANGTLPYAEQRRIGLPWSEAFVERAFRVVQGTLEASESAMRHGVAMNLAGGTHHAFPDRGEGFCTFNDVAVAVRRLQALGKVQRVAIVDLDVHQGNGTHGCFAGDPDVYTFSMHGAKNFPFHKVPGTRDVELDDGTTDEVYLDLLHRHLPEVLREARPDLVVYLSGADPHEGDRLGRLKLTFDGLMARDRYVIGSCREVGIPVCATMSGGYGRDVHDTVAVHLNTVRVLRAYATG
;
A
#
# COMPACT_ATOMS: atom_id res chain seq x y z
N VAL A 1 14.15 -3.89 10.88
CA VAL A 1 13.19 -5.00 10.96
C VAL A 1 13.90 -6.25 11.42
N ALA A 2 13.32 -6.99 12.37
CA ALA A 2 13.87 -8.26 12.79
C ALA A 2 13.64 -9.31 11.69
N LEU A 3 14.60 -10.23 11.51
CA LEU A 3 14.49 -11.28 10.49
C LEU A 3 13.21 -12.10 10.65
N GLU A 4 12.82 -12.40 11.89
CA GLU A 4 11.57 -13.10 12.21
C GLU A 4 10.33 -12.43 11.60
N ASP A 5 10.30 -11.10 11.49
CA ASP A 5 9.15 -10.36 10.96
C ASP A 5 9.06 -10.54 9.45
N LEU A 6 10.19 -10.47 8.74
CA LEU A 6 10.24 -10.76 7.31
C LEU A 6 9.79 -12.19 7.02
N LEU A 7 10.24 -13.17 7.82
CA LEU A 7 9.93 -14.59 7.65
C LEU A 7 8.47 -14.97 7.94
N ARG A 8 7.65 -14.04 8.45
CA ARG A 8 6.19 -14.24 8.53
C ARG A 8 5.49 -14.18 7.18
N VAL A 9 6.16 -13.61 6.17
CA VAL A 9 5.60 -13.42 4.82
C VAL A 9 6.53 -13.96 3.76
N HIS A 10 7.81 -13.64 3.85
CA HIS A 10 8.77 -13.98 2.82
C HIS A 10 9.48 -15.30 3.08
N THR A 11 9.80 -16.02 2.02
CA THR A 11 10.56 -17.26 2.14
C THR A 11 11.97 -16.98 2.68
N PRO A 12 12.54 -17.88 3.50
CA PRO A 12 13.91 -17.72 4.00
C PRO A 12 14.94 -17.55 2.89
N GLU A 13 14.76 -18.28 1.78
CA GLU A 13 15.62 -18.21 0.61
C GLU A 13 15.58 -16.83 -0.04
N TYR A 14 14.39 -16.26 -0.27
CA TYR A 14 14.27 -14.93 -0.86
C TYR A 14 14.89 -13.84 0.03
N VAL A 15 14.66 -13.88 1.34
CA VAL A 15 15.27 -12.92 2.28
C VAL A 15 16.79 -13.03 2.27
N ALA A 16 17.33 -14.26 2.25
CA ALA A 16 18.76 -14.49 2.17
C ALA A 16 19.36 -13.98 0.85
N HIS A 17 18.66 -14.15 -0.28
CA HIS A 17 19.12 -13.64 -1.56
C HIS A 17 19.20 -12.12 -1.61
N ILE A 18 18.21 -11.42 -1.06
CA ILE A 18 18.24 -9.96 -0.93
C ILE A 18 19.39 -9.51 -0.02
N ALA A 19 19.50 -10.11 1.17
CA ALA A 19 20.48 -9.72 2.17
C ALA A 19 21.93 -9.90 1.68
N ASN A 20 22.20 -10.98 0.93
CA ASN A 20 23.55 -11.34 0.50
C ASN A 20 23.89 -10.91 -0.94
N GLY A 21 22.95 -10.30 -1.66
CA GLY A 21 23.17 -9.89 -3.05
C GLY A 21 23.32 -11.06 -4.02
N THR A 22 22.70 -12.18 -3.72
CA THR A 22 22.80 -13.42 -4.52
C THR A 22 21.56 -13.69 -5.37
N LEU A 23 20.62 -12.75 -5.46
CA LEU A 23 19.46 -12.87 -6.36
C LEU A 23 19.91 -13.07 -7.81
N PRO A 24 19.31 -14.02 -8.55
CA PRO A 24 19.53 -14.15 -9.98
C PRO A 24 19.24 -12.83 -10.73
N TYR A 25 20.00 -12.54 -11.78
CA TYR A 25 19.88 -11.30 -12.55
C TYR A 25 18.46 -11.05 -13.09
N ALA A 26 17.74 -12.11 -13.49
CA ALA A 26 16.37 -12.01 -13.96
C ALA A 26 15.41 -11.51 -12.87
N GLU A 27 15.62 -11.90 -11.61
CA GLU A 27 14.83 -11.46 -10.47
C GLU A 27 15.19 -10.04 -10.03
N GLN A 28 16.48 -9.67 -10.06
CA GLN A 28 16.89 -8.28 -9.86
C GLN A 28 16.23 -7.34 -10.88
N ARG A 29 16.20 -7.76 -12.16
CA ARG A 29 15.50 -7.01 -13.22
C ARG A 29 14.00 -6.92 -13.01
N ARG A 30 13.38 -7.95 -12.45
CA ARG A 30 11.95 -7.96 -12.11
C ARG A 30 11.62 -6.94 -11.02
N ILE A 31 12.48 -6.82 -10.00
CA ILE A 31 12.39 -5.76 -8.97
C ILE A 31 12.63 -4.39 -9.62
N GLY A 32 13.59 -4.28 -10.54
CA GLY A 32 13.91 -3.03 -11.23
C GLY A 32 14.82 -2.09 -10.43
N LEU A 33 15.45 -2.60 -9.37
CA LEU A 33 16.40 -1.87 -8.53
C LEU A 33 17.73 -2.66 -8.48
N PRO A 34 18.88 -2.03 -8.78
CA PRO A 34 20.16 -2.71 -8.70
C PRO A 34 20.52 -3.02 -7.24
N TRP A 35 21.16 -4.16 -7.02
CA TRP A 35 21.62 -4.50 -5.68
C TRP A 35 22.74 -3.56 -5.22
N SER A 36 22.62 -3.10 -3.97
CA SER A 36 23.67 -2.43 -3.21
C SER A 36 23.36 -2.58 -1.72
N GLU A 37 24.35 -2.42 -0.85
CA GLU A 37 24.12 -2.42 0.60
C GLU A 37 23.09 -1.35 1.03
N ALA A 38 23.14 -0.17 0.40
CA ALA A 38 22.17 0.90 0.64
C ALA A 38 20.75 0.53 0.20
N PHE A 39 20.60 -0.23 -0.90
CA PHE A 39 19.32 -0.77 -1.33
C PHE A 39 18.76 -1.77 -0.31
N VAL A 40 19.59 -2.70 0.17
CA VAL A 40 19.20 -3.68 1.20
C VAL A 40 18.78 -2.95 2.48
N GLU A 41 19.61 -2.03 2.96
CA GLU A 41 19.33 -1.23 4.15
C GLU A 41 18.00 -0.47 4.02
N ARG A 42 17.75 0.17 2.86
CA ARG A 42 16.47 0.81 2.56
C ARG A 42 15.32 -0.19 2.62
N ALA A 43 15.42 -1.36 1.98
CA ALA A 43 14.36 -2.35 1.97
C ALA A 43 13.96 -2.80 3.39
N PHE A 44 14.95 -3.02 4.27
CA PHE A 44 14.70 -3.37 5.67
C PHE A 44 14.10 -2.22 6.48
N ARG A 45 14.53 -0.98 6.23
CA ARG A 45 13.99 0.23 6.89
C ARG A 45 12.56 0.52 6.48
N VAL A 46 12.21 0.32 5.21
CA VAL A 46 10.84 0.50 4.71
C VAL A 46 9.87 -0.40 5.48
N VAL A 47 10.21 -1.69 5.63
CA VAL A 47 9.40 -2.64 6.40
C VAL A 47 9.29 -2.21 7.88
N GLN A 48 10.42 -1.82 8.49
CA GLN A 48 10.40 -1.34 9.88
C GLN A 48 9.52 -0.10 10.05
N GLY A 49 9.56 0.84 9.10
CA GLY A 49 8.74 2.04 9.12
C GLY A 49 7.25 1.73 9.09
N THR A 50 6.82 0.75 8.30
CA THR A 50 5.40 0.33 8.23
C THR A 50 4.97 -0.40 9.49
N LEU A 51 5.86 -1.17 10.14
CA LEU A 51 5.61 -1.75 11.46
C LEU A 51 5.37 -0.67 12.51
N GLU A 52 6.28 0.30 12.60
CA GLU A 52 6.20 1.40 13.57
C GLU A 52 5.01 2.31 13.31
N ALA A 53 4.71 2.62 12.05
CA ALA A 53 3.53 3.38 11.66
C ALA A 53 2.25 2.62 12.04
N SER A 54 2.17 1.31 11.77
CA SER A 54 0.96 0.53 12.11
C SER A 54 0.73 0.49 13.62
N GLU A 55 1.77 0.30 14.43
CA GLU A 55 1.65 0.38 15.88
C GLU A 55 1.31 1.79 16.38
N SER A 56 1.84 2.83 15.73
CA SER A 56 1.54 4.22 16.05
C SER A 56 0.07 4.55 15.75
N ALA A 57 -0.45 4.09 14.60
CA ALA A 57 -1.86 4.25 14.23
C ALA A 57 -2.79 3.60 15.27
N MET A 58 -2.47 2.41 15.76
CA MET A 58 -3.24 1.75 16.83
C MET A 58 -3.28 2.55 18.13
N ARG A 59 -2.24 3.37 18.41
CA ARG A 59 -2.18 4.20 19.62
C ARG A 59 -2.79 5.59 19.44
N HIS A 60 -2.65 6.18 18.26
CA HIS A 60 -2.95 7.59 18.00
C HIS A 60 -4.06 7.81 16.96
N GLY A 61 -4.74 6.74 16.54
CA GLY A 61 -5.77 6.74 15.51
C GLY A 61 -5.22 6.76 14.09
N VAL A 62 -4.17 7.54 13.81
CA VAL A 62 -3.54 7.61 12.48
C VAL A 62 -2.02 7.69 12.56
N ALA A 63 -1.34 7.12 11.56
CA ALA A 63 0.09 7.30 11.35
C ALA A 63 0.45 7.05 9.88
N MET A 64 1.66 7.40 9.47
CA MET A 64 2.12 7.22 8.09
C MET A 64 3.57 6.77 8.02
N ASN A 65 3.86 5.84 7.11
CA ASN A 65 5.22 5.59 6.65
C ASN A 65 5.46 6.26 5.29
N LEU A 66 6.42 7.19 5.24
CA LEU A 66 6.79 7.95 4.05
C LEU A 66 7.69 7.21 3.06
N ALA A 67 7.88 5.90 3.23
CA ALA A 67 8.66 5.08 2.31
C ALA A 67 8.00 3.71 2.00
N GLY A 68 6.86 3.41 2.63
CA GLY A 68 6.15 2.14 2.53
C GLY A 68 5.13 2.06 1.39
N GLY A 69 4.34 0.99 1.39
CA GLY A 69 3.32 0.72 0.37
C GLY A 69 3.85 -0.16 -0.76
N THR A 70 4.75 -1.08 -0.43
CA THR A 70 5.43 -1.98 -1.37
C THR A 70 4.57 -3.20 -1.73
N HIS A 71 3.44 -2.94 -2.38
CA HIS A 71 2.36 -3.89 -2.62
C HIS A 71 2.59 -4.96 -3.71
N HIS A 72 3.66 -4.87 -4.49
CA HIS A 72 3.93 -5.83 -5.58
C HIS A 72 4.79 -7.02 -5.15
N ALA A 73 5.41 -6.98 -3.96
CA ALA A 73 6.25 -8.07 -3.50
C ALA A 73 5.41 -9.28 -3.05
N PHE A 74 5.78 -10.46 -3.52
CA PHE A 74 5.22 -11.76 -3.15
C PHE A 74 6.06 -12.41 -2.06
N PRO A 75 5.59 -13.52 -1.45
CA PRO A 75 6.39 -14.29 -0.48
C PRO A 75 7.78 -14.67 -1.00
N ASP A 76 7.89 -15.07 -2.26
CA ASP A 76 9.09 -15.68 -2.83
C ASP A 76 9.87 -14.77 -3.80
N ARG A 77 9.37 -13.56 -4.10
CA ARG A 77 9.99 -12.64 -5.07
C ARG A 77 9.54 -11.20 -4.88
N GLY A 78 10.37 -10.27 -5.32
CA GLY A 78 10.00 -8.87 -5.51
C GLY A 78 9.71 -8.55 -6.97
N GLU A 79 8.90 -7.53 -7.21
CA GLU A 79 8.62 -6.99 -8.55
C GLU A 79 8.10 -5.55 -8.48
N GLY A 80 8.18 -4.81 -9.60
CA GLY A 80 7.58 -3.47 -9.70
C GLY A 80 8.10 -2.49 -8.64
N PHE A 81 9.41 -2.44 -8.44
CA PHE A 81 10.10 -1.63 -7.41
C PHE A 81 9.82 -2.03 -5.95
N CYS A 82 9.05 -3.10 -5.71
CA CYS A 82 8.76 -3.63 -4.38
C CYS A 82 9.69 -4.80 -4.06
N THR A 83 10.46 -4.69 -2.97
CA THR A 83 11.41 -5.72 -2.53
C THR A 83 10.79 -6.68 -1.53
N PHE A 84 10.37 -6.18 -0.37
CA PHE A 84 9.58 -6.91 0.60
C PHE A 84 8.19 -6.31 0.63
N ASN A 85 7.16 -7.07 1.00
CA ASN A 85 5.82 -6.56 1.16
C ASN A 85 5.68 -6.03 2.60
N ASP A 86 6.04 -4.77 2.77
CA ASP A 86 6.02 -4.09 4.08
C ASP A 86 4.64 -4.11 4.75
N VAL A 87 3.57 -3.97 3.96
CA VAL A 87 2.18 -4.04 4.44
C VAL A 87 1.88 -5.43 4.98
N ALA A 88 2.18 -6.47 4.22
CA ALA A 88 1.91 -7.84 4.64
C ALA A 88 2.69 -8.21 5.90
N VAL A 89 3.98 -7.83 5.97
CA VAL A 89 4.82 -8.07 7.14
C VAL A 89 4.25 -7.35 8.37
N ALA A 90 3.78 -6.11 8.20
CA ALA A 90 3.18 -5.36 9.31
C ALA A 90 1.90 -6.00 9.84
N VAL A 91 1.00 -6.42 8.95
CA VAL A 91 -0.22 -7.13 9.33
C VAL A 91 0.10 -8.42 10.09
N ARG A 92 0.99 -9.26 9.55
CA ARG A 92 1.36 -10.52 10.20
C ARG A 92 2.04 -10.33 11.55
N ARG A 93 2.85 -9.27 11.71
CA ARG A 93 3.45 -8.94 13.00
C ARG A 93 2.39 -8.54 14.02
N LEU A 94 1.45 -7.67 13.65
CA LEU A 94 0.40 -7.26 14.59
C LEU A 94 -0.54 -8.41 14.97
N GLN A 95 -0.88 -9.29 14.03
CA GLN A 95 -1.63 -10.52 14.31
C GLN A 95 -0.88 -11.45 15.26
N ALA A 96 0.42 -11.67 15.01
CA ALA A 96 1.26 -12.50 15.89
C ALA A 96 1.39 -11.93 17.32
N LEU A 97 1.28 -10.61 17.48
CA LEU A 97 1.26 -9.95 18.78
C LEU A 97 -0.15 -9.89 19.42
N GLY A 98 -1.19 -10.39 18.74
CA GLY A 98 -2.57 -10.30 19.19
C GLY A 98 -3.14 -8.88 19.26
N LYS A 99 -2.52 -7.92 18.55
CA LYS A 99 -2.94 -6.51 18.55
C LYS A 99 -4.10 -6.25 17.60
N VAL A 100 -4.21 -7.05 16.53
CA VAL A 100 -5.31 -7.03 15.56
C VAL A 100 -5.64 -8.46 15.19
N GLN A 101 -6.91 -8.74 14.90
CA GLN A 101 -7.34 -9.98 14.29
C GLN A 101 -7.62 -9.75 12.81
N ARG A 102 -8.48 -8.77 12.49
CA ARG A 102 -8.91 -8.48 11.12
C ARG A 102 -8.31 -7.18 10.60
N VAL A 103 -7.83 -7.19 9.37
CA VAL A 103 -7.29 -5.99 8.71
C VAL A 103 -7.96 -5.78 7.37
N ALA A 104 -8.22 -4.52 7.01
CA ALA A 104 -8.57 -4.14 5.66
C ALA A 104 -7.39 -3.40 5.03
N ILE A 105 -6.97 -3.85 3.86
CA ILE A 105 -5.98 -3.17 3.03
C ILE A 105 -6.76 -2.40 1.97
N VAL A 106 -6.71 -1.07 2.05
CA VAL A 106 -7.33 -0.16 1.09
C VAL A 106 -6.21 0.33 0.19
N ASP A 107 -6.08 -0.27 -0.99
CA ASP A 107 -5.03 0.02 -1.95
C ASP A 107 -5.55 0.91 -3.08
N LEU A 108 -5.17 2.18 -3.04
CA LEU A 108 -5.57 3.20 -4.01
C LEU A 108 -4.37 3.72 -4.83
N ASP A 109 -3.29 2.93 -4.89
CA ASP A 109 -2.28 3.04 -5.94
C ASP A 109 -2.90 2.71 -7.31
N VAL A 110 -2.39 3.31 -8.38
CA VAL A 110 -2.96 3.08 -9.73
C VAL A 110 -2.68 1.66 -10.24
N HIS A 111 -1.67 0.99 -9.70
CA HIS A 111 -1.31 -0.39 -10.00
C HIS A 111 -2.00 -1.34 -9.02
N GLN A 112 -2.42 -2.52 -9.50
CA GLN A 112 -3.00 -3.50 -8.59
C GLN A 112 -1.91 -4.03 -7.64
N GLY A 113 -2.17 -4.03 -6.34
CA GLY A 113 -1.34 -4.63 -5.29
C GLY A 113 -1.30 -6.17 -5.32
N ASN A 114 -0.89 -6.73 -6.44
CA ASN A 114 -0.87 -8.17 -6.72
C ASN A 114 -0.01 -8.99 -5.75
N GLY A 115 1.10 -8.44 -5.27
CA GLY A 115 1.92 -9.07 -4.24
C GLY A 115 1.16 -9.21 -2.94
N THR A 116 0.47 -8.15 -2.52
CA THR A 116 -0.42 -8.16 -1.35
C THR A 116 -1.55 -9.16 -1.51
N HIS A 117 -2.20 -9.23 -2.68
CA HIS A 117 -3.22 -10.25 -2.96
C HIS A 117 -2.63 -11.66 -2.86
N GLY A 118 -1.43 -11.88 -3.41
CA GLY A 118 -0.72 -13.16 -3.30
C GLY A 118 -0.36 -13.54 -1.87
N CYS A 119 0.00 -12.58 -1.02
CA CYS A 119 0.32 -12.80 0.40
C CYS A 119 -0.90 -13.22 1.24
N PHE A 120 -2.10 -12.79 0.86
CA PHE A 120 -3.33 -12.98 1.63
C PHE A 120 -4.40 -13.81 0.90
N ALA A 121 -4.01 -14.52 -0.16
CA ALA A 121 -4.93 -15.35 -0.94
C ALA A 121 -5.65 -16.38 -0.05
N GLY A 122 -6.97 -16.28 0.03
CA GLY A 122 -7.81 -17.18 0.83
C GLY A 122 -7.77 -16.94 2.34
N ASP A 123 -7.14 -15.85 2.80
CA ASP A 123 -7.12 -15.48 4.21
C ASP A 123 -8.41 -14.72 4.60
N PRO A 124 -9.27 -15.28 5.47
CA PRO A 124 -10.52 -14.62 5.87
C PRO A 124 -10.31 -13.44 6.84
N ASP A 125 -9.12 -13.31 7.44
CA ASP A 125 -8.80 -12.26 8.41
C ASP A 125 -8.21 -11.01 7.73
N VAL A 126 -7.91 -11.05 6.43
CA VAL A 126 -7.36 -9.91 5.69
C VAL A 126 -8.18 -9.61 4.44
N TYR A 127 -8.89 -8.49 4.46
CA TYR A 127 -9.68 -8.02 3.33
C TYR A 127 -8.82 -7.15 2.42
N THR A 128 -8.66 -7.55 1.16
CA THR A 128 -7.91 -6.78 0.16
C THR A 128 -8.88 -6.03 -0.75
N PHE A 129 -8.80 -4.71 -0.75
CA PHE A 129 -9.56 -3.83 -1.63
C PHE A 129 -8.61 -3.02 -2.49
N SER A 130 -8.79 -3.05 -3.81
CA SER A 130 -7.99 -2.26 -4.74
C SER A 130 -8.86 -1.56 -5.78
N MET A 131 -8.59 -0.26 -6.00
CA MET A 131 -9.10 0.49 -7.15
C MET A 131 -7.91 0.88 -8.03
N HIS A 132 -7.78 0.26 -9.20
CA HIS A 132 -6.58 0.36 -10.02
C HIS A 132 -6.91 0.48 -11.51
N GLY A 133 -5.97 0.98 -12.30
CA GLY A 133 -6.14 1.06 -13.76
C GLY A 133 -6.21 -0.34 -14.39
N ALA A 134 -7.27 -0.62 -15.15
CA ALA A 134 -7.48 -1.90 -15.82
C ALA A 134 -6.28 -2.28 -16.70
N LYS A 135 -5.69 -1.29 -17.37
CA LYS A 135 -4.56 -1.43 -18.30
C LYS A 135 -3.21 -1.06 -17.68
N ASN A 136 -3.17 -0.73 -16.39
CA ASN A 136 -1.93 -0.53 -15.63
C ASN A 136 -1.28 -1.88 -15.27
N PHE A 137 0.01 -1.83 -14.95
CA PHE A 137 0.72 -2.97 -14.38
C PHE A 137 0.06 -3.42 -13.06
N PRO A 138 0.07 -4.72 -12.74
CA PRO A 138 0.45 -5.85 -13.58
C PRO A 138 -0.59 -6.13 -14.68
N PHE A 139 -0.13 -6.61 -15.85
CA PHE A 139 -1.05 -6.95 -16.96
C PHE A 139 -1.86 -8.23 -16.70
N HIS A 140 -1.35 -9.11 -15.84
CA HIS A 140 -2.09 -10.24 -15.30
C HIS A 140 -2.47 -9.92 -13.85
N LYS A 141 -3.74 -9.60 -13.64
CA LYS A 141 -4.28 -9.28 -12.33
C LYS A 141 -4.35 -10.54 -11.45
N VAL A 142 -4.02 -10.39 -10.18
CA VAL A 142 -4.19 -11.43 -9.15
C VAL A 142 -5.48 -11.12 -8.40
N PRO A 143 -6.47 -12.02 -8.35
CA PRO A 143 -7.72 -11.74 -7.65
C PRO A 143 -7.50 -11.41 -6.16
N GLY A 144 -8.02 -10.28 -5.71
CA GLY A 144 -8.15 -9.91 -4.30
C GLY A 144 -9.54 -10.24 -3.77
N THR A 145 -9.90 -9.69 -2.62
CA THR A 145 -11.26 -9.80 -2.07
C THR A 145 -12.23 -8.92 -2.84
N ARG A 146 -11.80 -7.70 -3.19
CA ARG A 146 -12.57 -6.74 -3.98
C ARG A 146 -11.67 -5.92 -4.88
N ASP A 147 -11.84 -6.09 -6.18
CA ASP A 147 -11.12 -5.38 -7.22
C ASP A 147 -12.08 -4.49 -8.01
N VAL A 148 -11.70 -3.23 -8.22
CA VAL A 148 -12.42 -2.28 -9.06
C VAL A 148 -11.44 -1.78 -10.13
N GLU A 149 -11.62 -2.29 -11.35
CA GLU A 149 -10.85 -1.86 -12.51
C GLU A 149 -11.37 -0.52 -13.03
N LEU A 150 -10.45 0.42 -13.26
CA LEU A 150 -10.72 1.77 -13.74
C LEU A 150 -10.24 1.93 -15.18
N ASP A 151 -11.05 2.57 -16.01
CA ASP A 151 -10.69 2.88 -17.39
C ASP A 151 -9.60 3.96 -17.46
N ASP A 152 -8.76 3.88 -18.50
CA ASP A 152 -7.78 4.92 -18.82
C ASP A 152 -8.50 6.28 -18.93
N GLY A 153 -7.96 7.31 -18.28
CA GLY A 153 -8.53 8.65 -18.28
C GLY A 153 -9.61 8.90 -17.23
N THR A 154 -9.91 7.96 -16.32
CA THR A 154 -10.87 8.18 -15.22
C THR A 154 -10.51 9.45 -14.44
N THR A 155 -11.49 10.35 -14.29
CA THR A 155 -11.37 11.64 -13.59
C THR A 155 -11.94 11.58 -12.17
N ASP A 156 -11.79 12.67 -11.43
CA ASP A 156 -12.18 12.81 -10.02
C ASP A 156 -13.61 12.32 -9.72
N GLU A 157 -14.61 12.77 -10.48
CA GLU A 157 -16.02 12.47 -10.21
C GLU A 157 -16.29 10.96 -10.26
N VAL A 158 -15.86 10.30 -11.34
CA VAL A 158 -16.07 8.85 -11.53
C VAL A 158 -15.30 8.06 -10.48
N TYR A 159 -14.07 8.45 -10.17
CA TYR A 159 -13.25 7.79 -9.16
C TYR A 159 -13.87 7.89 -7.77
N LEU A 160 -14.27 9.09 -7.36
CA LEU A 160 -14.85 9.34 -6.04
C LEU A 160 -16.21 8.65 -5.90
N ASP A 161 -17.04 8.62 -6.94
CA ASP A 161 -18.31 7.89 -6.93
C ASP A 161 -18.12 6.39 -6.70
N LEU A 162 -17.11 5.78 -7.33
CA LEU A 162 -16.75 4.38 -7.11
C LEU A 162 -16.24 4.16 -5.69
N LEU A 163 -15.36 5.05 -5.20
CA LEU A 163 -14.85 4.96 -3.83
C LEU A 163 -15.98 5.09 -2.79
N HIS A 164 -16.89 6.04 -2.99
CA HIS A 164 -18.07 6.26 -2.14
C HIS A 164 -19.01 5.05 -2.11
N ARG A 165 -19.08 4.30 -3.21
CA ARG A 165 -19.87 3.06 -3.29
C ARG A 165 -19.18 1.91 -2.56
N HIS A 166 -17.89 1.71 -2.80
CA HIS A 166 -17.21 0.48 -2.39
C HIS A 166 -16.64 0.53 -0.98
N LEU A 167 -16.08 1.66 -0.53
CA LEU A 167 -15.42 1.73 0.77
C LEU A 167 -16.36 1.41 1.96
N PRO A 168 -17.61 1.89 2.03
CA PRO A 168 -18.52 1.53 3.12
C PRO A 168 -18.78 0.03 3.21
N GLU A 169 -18.89 -0.64 2.06
CA GLU A 169 -19.07 -2.09 2.01
C GLU A 169 -17.80 -2.84 2.47
N VAL A 170 -16.62 -2.37 2.06
CA VAL A 170 -15.32 -2.92 2.51
C VAL A 170 -15.22 -2.87 4.03
N LEU A 171 -15.48 -1.70 4.64
CA LEU A 171 -15.41 -1.54 6.09
C LEU A 171 -16.44 -2.42 6.81
N ARG A 172 -17.67 -2.52 6.28
CA ARG A 172 -18.75 -3.36 6.84
C ARG A 172 -18.44 -4.86 6.75
N GLU A 173 -17.87 -5.32 5.64
CA GLU A 173 -17.59 -6.73 5.39
C GLU A 173 -16.33 -7.19 6.14
N ALA A 174 -15.26 -6.41 6.05
CA ALA A 174 -13.99 -6.71 6.70
C ALA A 174 -14.08 -6.58 8.23
N ARG A 175 -14.89 -5.62 8.73
CA ARG A 175 -14.97 -5.23 10.16
C ARG A 175 -13.56 -5.16 10.79
N PRO A 176 -12.66 -4.37 10.21
CA PRO A 176 -11.24 -4.46 10.54
C PRO A 176 -10.92 -3.76 11.85
N ASP A 177 -9.92 -4.27 12.56
CA ASP A 177 -9.33 -3.62 13.73
C ASP A 177 -8.33 -2.53 13.32
N LEU A 178 -7.82 -2.59 12.08
CA LEU A 178 -6.91 -1.63 11.48
C LEU A 178 -7.16 -1.55 9.97
N VAL A 179 -7.12 -0.34 9.42
CA VAL A 179 -7.00 -0.13 7.96
C VAL A 179 -5.56 0.21 7.62
N VAL A 180 -4.97 -0.53 6.67
CA VAL A 180 -3.72 -0.12 6.02
C VAL A 180 -4.07 0.54 4.69
N TYR A 181 -3.82 1.84 4.59
CA TYR A 181 -4.18 2.67 3.43
C TYR A 181 -2.94 2.94 2.56
N LEU A 182 -2.94 2.46 1.32
CA LEU A 182 -1.91 2.79 0.34
C LEU A 182 -2.38 3.99 -0.48
N SER A 183 -1.78 5.13 -0.19
CA SER A 183 -2.15 6.45 -0.70
C SER A 183 -1.32 6.85 -1.92
N GLY A 184 -1.21 5.95 -2.91
CA GLY A 184 -0.42 6.15 -4.13
C GLY A 184 -0.68 7.51 -4.77
N ALA A 185 0.39 8.18 -5.20
CA ALA A 185 0.30 9.44 -5.94
C ALA A 185 0.15 9.24 -7.44
N ASP A 186 0.40 8.03 -7.93
CA ASP A 186 0.39 7.70 -9.35
C ASP A 186 -0.99 7.60 -10.04
N PRO A 187 -2.15 7.76 -9.37
CA PRO A 187 -3.39 8.09 -10.08
C PRO A 187 -3.43 9.54 -10.62
N HIS A 188 -2.50 10.41 -10.21
CA HIS A 188 -2.45 11.81 -10.62
C HIS A 188 -2.32 11.97 -12.14
N GLU A 189 -2.98 12.97 -12.71
CA GLU A 189 -3.00 13.21 -14.16
C GLU A 189 -1.64 13.50 -14.78
N GLY A 190 -0.69 13.98 -13.97
CA GLY A 190 0.71 14.27 -14.31
C GLY A 190 1.68 13.10 -14.09
N ASP A 191 1.19 11.95 -13.62
CA ASP A 191 2.02 10.75 -13.43
C ASP A 191 2.49 10.15 -14.76
N ARG A 192 3.71 9.59 -14.77
CA ARG A 192 4.29 8.96 -15.97
C ARG A 192 3.87 7.50 -16.14
N LEU A 193 3.63 6.79 -15.03
CA LEU A 193 3.30 5.37 -15.01
C LEU A 193 1.79 5.13 -14.84
N GLY A 194 1.08 6.08 -14.22
CA GLY A 194 -0.38 6.12 -14.17
C GLY A 194 -1.06 6.45 -15.50
N ARG A 195 -2.30 5.99 -15.64
CA ARG A 195 -3.16 6.27 -16.81
C ARG A 195 -4.47 6.98 -16.46
N LEU A 196 -4.65 7.31 -15.19
CA LEU A 196 -5.84 8.03 -14.72
C LEU A 196 -5.62 9.54 -14.85
N LYS A 197 -6.67 10.31 -14.51
CA LYS A 197 -6.70 11.77 -14.62
C LYS A 197 -7.21 12.41 -13.33
N LEU A 198 -6.73 11.92 -12.18
CA LEU A 198 -7.05 12.57 -10.92
C LEU A 198 -6.28 13.87 -10.75
N THR A 199 -6.97 14.91 -10.31
CA THR A 199 -6.35 16.19 -9.96
C THR A 199 -5.78 16.14 -8.54
N PHE A 200 -5.02 17.17 -8.16
CA PHE A 200 -4.61 17.36 -6.76
C PHE A 200 -5.81 17.40 -5.80
N ASP A 201 -6.91 18.05 -6.21
CA ASP A 201 -8.12 18.17 -5.41
C ASP A 201 -8.86 16.83 -5.32
N GLY A 202 -8.91 16.06 -6.41
CA GLY A 202 -9.47 14.71 -6.43
C GLY A 202 -8.73 13.75 -5.51
N LEU A 203 -7.39 13.77 -5.53
CA LEU A 203 -6.56 12.95 -4.64
C LEU A 203 -6.70 13.38 -3.17
N MET A 204 -6.76 14.69 -2.91
CA MET A 204 -7.01 15.18 -1.54
C MET A 204 -8.42 14.80 -1.06
N ALA A 205 -9.43 14.81 -1.93
CA ALA A 205 -10.79 14.37 -1.63
C ALA A 205 -10.84 12.85 -1.34
N ARG A 206 -10.14 12.03 -2.14
CA ARG A 206 -9.93 10.59 -1.89
C ARG A 206 -9.37 10.37 -0.48
N ASP A 207 -8.26 11.04 -0.15
CA ASP A 207 -7.59 10.87 1.14
C ASP A 207 -8.52 11.28 2.30
N ARG A 208 -9.22 12.42 2.17
CA ARG A 208 -10.21 12.89 3.16
C ARG A 208 -11.33 11.87 3.36
N TYR A 209 -11.83 11.29 2.28
CA TYR A 209 -12.92 10.34 2.34
C TYR A 209 -12.48 9.06 3.04
N VAL A 210 -11.34 8.46 2.65
CA VAL A 210 -10.83 7.22 3.29
C VAL A 210 -10.61 7.42 4.79
N ILE A 211 -9.86 8.47 5.16
CA ILE A 211 -9.49 8.73 6.55
C ILE A 211 -10.73 9.16 7.36
N GLY A 212 -11.62 9.94 6.76
CA GLY A 212 -12.89 10.36 7.35
C GLY A 212 -13.81 9.19 7.66
N SER A 213 -14.06 8.32 6.67
CA SER A 213 -14.90 7.14 6.86
C SER A 213 -14.36 6.21 7.93
N CYS A 214 -13.04 5.98 7.99
CA CYS A 214 -12.44 5.17 9.06
C CYS A 214 -12.63 5.82 10.45
N ARG A 215 -12.44 7.13 10.55
CA ARG A 215 -12.64 7.88 11.80
C ARG A 215 -14.08 7.85 12.28
N GLU A 216 -15.06 7.98 11.38
CA GLU A 216 -16.49 7.94 11.71
C GLU A 216 -16.90 6.64 12.40
N VAL A 217 -16.26 5.52 12.05
CA VAL A 217 -16.50 4.20 12.66
C VAL A 217 -15.42 3.79 13.68
N GLY A 218 -14.50 4.70 14.02
CA GLY A 218 -13.50 4.48 15.08
C GLY A 218 -12.38 3.50 14.73
N ILE A 219 -12.07 3.30 13.44
CA ILE A 219 -11.03 2.38 12.98
C ILE A 219 -9.71 3.13 12.76
N PRO A 220 -8.59 2.69 13.35
CA PRO A 220 -7.30 3.33 13.13
C PRO A 220 -6.77 3.11 11.70
N VAL A 221 -5.96 4.06 11.21
CA VAL A 221 -5.42 4.05 9.84
C VAL A 221 -3.90 4.17 9.83
N CYS A 222 -3.24 3.14 9.29
CA CYS A 222 -1.83 3.21 8.91
C CYS A 222 -1.72 3.54 7.43
N ALA A 223 -1.24 4.75 7.10
CA ALA A 223 -1.05 5.17 5.72
C ALA A 223 0.37 4.86 5.21
N THR A 224 0.49 4.64 3.92
CA THR A 224 1.78 4.50 3.22
C THR A 224 1.74 5.24 1.89
N MET A 225 2.90 5.71 1.40
CA MET A 225 2.96 6.49 0.15
C MET A 225 2.71 5.64 -1.10
N SER A 226 3.23 4.41 -1.15
CA SER A 226 3.18 3.55 -2.34
C SER A 226 3.81 4.22 -3.59
N GLY A 227 3.22 4.09 -4.77
CA GLY A 227 3.69 4.65 -6.03
C GLY A 227 3.54 6.17 -6.16
N GLY A 228 4.23 6.72 -7.17
CA GLY A 228 4.30 8.16 -7.42
C GLY A 228 5.50 8.50 -8.30
N TYR A 229 5.25 8.77 -9.57
CA TYR A 229 6.24 8.90 -10.63
C TYR A 229 5.90 10.08 -11.56
N GLY A 230 5.45 11.18 -10.97
CA GLY A 230 5.21 12.46 -11.62
C GLY A 230 6.30 12.86 -12.60
N ARG A 231 5.91 13.43 -13.74
CA ARG A 231 6.87 14.02 -14.70
C ARG A 231 7.69 15.13 -14.04
N ASP A 232 7.05 15.88 -13.14
CA ASP A 232 7.69 16.75 -12.17
C ASP A 232 7.65 16.08 -10.78
N VAL A 233 8.81 15.99 -10.13
CA VAL A 233 8.90 15.45 -8.76
C VAL A 233 8.12 16.31 -7.76
N HIS A 234 7.97 17.60 -8.03
CA HIS A 234 7.20 18.51 -7.18
C HIS A 234 5.71 18.16 -7.14
N ASP A 235 5.15 17.60 -8.22
CA ASP A 235 3.77 17.12 -8.25
C ASP A 235 3.59 15.92 -7.32
N THR A 236 4.47 14.91 -7.42
CA THR A 236 4.46 13.74 -6.52
C THR A 236 4.58 14.17 -5.06
N VAL A 237 5.50 15.10 -4.76
CA VAL A 237 5.67 15.64 -3.41
C VAL A 237 4.41 16.38 -2.94
N ALA A 238 3.77 17.17 -3.81
CA ALA A 238 2.56 17.91 -3.48
C ALA A 238 1.39 16.97 -3.15
N VAL A 239 1.21 15.88 -3.91
CA VAL A 239 0.20 14.86 -3.61
C VAL A 239 0.42 14.25 -2.23
N HIS A 240 1.61 13.70 -1.96
CA HIS A 240 1.87 13.07 -0.66
C HIS A 240 1.83 14.07 0.50
N LEU A 241 2.24 15.33 0.28
CA LEU A 241 2.09 16.39 1.28
C LEU A 241 0.61 16.67 1.59
N ASN A 242 -0.27 16.59 0.60
CA ASN A 242 -1.70 16.71 0.83
C ASN A 242 -2.22 15.54 1.68
N THR A 243 -1.79 14.30 1.41
CA THR A 243 -2.11 13.15 2.28
C THR A 243 -1.67 13.38 3.73
N VAL A 244 -0.43 13.85 3.94
CA VAL A 244 0.09 14.18 5.28
C VAL A 244 -0.74 15.27 5.95
N ARG A 245 -1.14 16.31 5.22
CA ARG A 245 -2.01 17.39 5.74
C ARG A 245 -3.38 16.85 6.15
N VAL A 246 -3.97 15.95 5.36
CA VAL A 246 -5.22 15.29 5.71
C VAL A 246 -5.03 14.47 6.98
N LEU A 247 -4.07 13.54 7.02
CA LEU A 247 -3.83 12.71 8.22
C LEU A 247 -3.62 13.56 9.49
N ARG A 248 -2.85 14.64 9.41
CA ARG A 248 -2.60 15.54 10.54
C ARG A 248 -3.89 16.13 11.11
N ALA A 249 -4.90 16.42 10.29
CA ALA A 249 -6.19 16.93 10.76
C ALA A 249 -7.02 15.87 11.52
N TYR A 250 -6.62 14.60 11.43
CA TYR A 250 -7.31 13.45 12.03
C TYR A 250 -6.52 12.77 13.14
N ALA A 251 -5.25 13.16 13.37
CA ALA A 251 -4.47 12.76 14.53
C ALA A 251 -5.14 13.27 15.80
N THR A 252 -5.47 12.37 16.71
CA THR A 252 -5.89 12.72 18.07
C THR A 252 -4.67 13.20 18.84
N GLY A 253 -4.71 14.44 19.34
CA GLY A 253 -3.75 14.94 20.32
C GLY A 253 -4.00 14.37 21.70
#